data_AF-A0A7Y0JJC7-F1
#
_entry.id   AF-A0A7Y0JJC7-F1
#
_cell.length_a   1.000
_cell.length_b   1.000
_cell.length_c   1.000
_cell.angle_alpha   90.00
_cell.angle_beta   90.00
_cell.angle_gamma   90.00
#
_symmetry.space_group_name_H-M   'P 1'
#
loop_
_entity.id
_entity.type
_entity.pdbx_description
1 polymer ?
#
loop_
_entity_poly.entity_id
_entity_poly.type
_entity_poly.pdbx_seq_one_letter_code
_entity_poly.pdbx_strand_id
1 'polypeptide(L)'
;MANGVRIPAAYVSTGWGTPTVCVRHGLPAAGHKPARFISRVPGWAYPLVLAGGVVFLIVVRAVQKEVRAARWPFCPRCSRDRMSRMVIGIVLAVAGVAGIPIALSASDGSVADGTAGPGVSLLLLIVLIMVGYIVAVRATWSSVAGGITISKGQEVDFPRAHEAFVAEAVAARESAARYYAAQQQAYADVPPQAYAGVPPQAYAGLPPQA
;
A
#
# COMPACT_ATOMS: atom_id res chain seq x y z
N MET A 1 -6.18 20.36 -10.20
CA MET A 1 -4.72 20.14 -10.07
C MET A 1 -4.52 19.13 -8.95
N ALA A 2 -3.74 18.08 -9.14
CA ALA A 2 -3.55 17.06 -8.10
C ALA A 2 -2.44 17.52 -7.14
N ASN A 3 -2.79 17.80 -5.88
CA ASN A 3 -1.83 18.16 -4.84
C ASN A 3 -1.17 16.88 -4.31
N GLY A 4 -0.17 16.38 -5.04
CA GLY A 4 0.65 15.26 -4.58
C GLY A 4 1.55 15.69 -3.42
N VAL A 5 1.74 14.81 -2.44
CA VAL A 5 2.72 15.00 -1.37
C VAL A 5 3.67 13.80 -1.30
N ARG A 6 4.95 14.07 -1.10
CA ARG A 6 5.99 13.06 -0.89
C ARG A 6 6.41 13.06 0.57
N ILE A 7 6.34 11.91 1.20
CA ILE A 7 6.71 11.72 2.60
C ILE A 7 7.93 10.79 2.66
N PRO A 8 9.01 11.15 3.37
CA PRO A 8 10.13 10.25 3.58
C PRO A 8 9.69 8.91 4.17
N ALA A 9 10.20 7.81 3.62
CA ALA A 9 9.83 6.46 4.04
C ALA A 9 10.12 6.21 5.52
N ALA A 10 11.17 6.84 6.07
CA ALA A 10 11.51 6.77 7.49
C ALA A 10 10.39 7.28 8.41
N TYR A 11 9.70 8.37 8.02
CA TYR A 11 8.56 8.92 8.77
C TYR A 11 7.35 7.97 8.68
N VAL A 12 7.10 7.46 7.48
CA VAL A 12 6.03 6.49 7.22
C VAL A 12 6.23 5.20 8.02
N SER A 13 7.46 4.68 8.11
CA SER A 13 7.75 3.41 8.78
C SER A 13 7.75 3.51 10.30
N THR A 14 8.29 4.60 10.84
CA THR A 14 8.32 4.85 12.29
C THR A 14 6.96 5.32 12.82
N GLY A 15 6.10 5.84 11.94
CA GLY A 15 4.85 6.49 12.33
C GLY A 15 5.05 7.90 12.88
N TRP A 16 6.27 8.44 12.82
CA TRP A 16 6.57 9.79 13.29
C TRP A 16 6.13 10.81 12.23
N GLY A 17 5.35 11.81 12.64
CA GLY A 17 4.80 12.80 11.70
C GLY A 17 3.73 12.23 10.74
N THR A 18 3.16 11.06 11.04
CA THR A 18 2.01 10.55 10.27
C THR A 18 0.82 11.49 10.50
N PRO A 19 0.19 12.03 9.44
CA PRO A 19 -1.00 12.86 9.61
C PRO A 19 -2.10 12.14 10.38
N THR A 20 -2.90 12.89 11.11
CA THR A 20 -4.05 12.40 11.87
C THR A 20 -5.31 12.25 11.02
N VAL A 21 -5.27 12.79 9.79
CA VAL A 21 -6.34 12.67 8.80
C VAL A 21 -6.05 11.59 7.76
N CYS A 22 -7.11 11.08 7.14
CA CYS A 22 -7.01 10.07 6.08
C CYS A 22 -6.55 10.68 4.75
N VAL A 23 -5.56 10.05 4.11
CA VAL A 23 -5.00 10.45 2.79
C VAL A 23 -6.08 10.75 1.75
N ARG A 24 -7.09 9.88 1.64
CA ARG A 24 -8.03 9.92 0.51
C ARG A 24 -9.19 10.89 0.70
N HIS A 25 -9.63 11.07 1.96
CA HIS A 25 -10.86 11.80 2.26
C HIS A 25 -10.64 13.03 3.16
N GLY A 26 -9.45 13.22 3.73
CA GLY A 26 -9.15 14.32 4.66
C GLY A 26 -9.91 14.26 5.99
N LEU A 27 -10.69 13.21 6.24
CA LEU A 27 -11.42 13.02 7.49
C LEU A 27 -10.49 12.53 8.61
N PRO A 28 -10.78 12.86 9.89
CA PRO A 28 -10.05 12.33 11.03
C PRO A 28 -9.95 10.80 11.00
N ALA A 29 -8.80 10.27 11.40
CA ALA A 29 -8.59 8.84 11.51
C ALA A 29 -9.48 8.24 12.60
N ALA A 30 -10.30 7.25 12.24
CA ALA A 30 -11.04 6.45 13.21
C ALA A 30 -10.22 5.26 13.73
N GLY A 31 -9.11 4.95 13.06
CA GLY A 31 -8.19 3.92 13.51
C GLY A 31 -6.91 3.91 12.70
N HIS A 32 -5.90 3.27 13.26
CA HIS A 32 -4.60 3.07 12.63
C HIS A 32 -4.43 1.59 12.29
N LYS A 33 -4.03 1.28 11.05
CA LYS A 33 -3.80 -0.09 10.58
C LYS A 33 -2.45 -0.18 9.86
N PRO A 34 -1.81 -1.35 9.86
CA PRO A 34 -0.59 -1.51 9.09
C PRO A 34 -0.88 -1.39 7.60
N ALA A 35 -0.05 -0.64 6.89
CA ALA A 35 -0.14 -0.46 5.45
C ALA A 35 1.22 -0.74 4.80
N ARG A 36 1.20 -1.33 3.60
CA ARG A 36 2.40 -1.60 2.80
C ARG A 36 2.35 -0.75 1.55
N PHE A 37 3.38 0.06 1.34
CA PHE A 37 3.57 0.81 0.11
C PHE A 37 4.59 0.05 -0.74
N ILE A 38 4.25 -0.18 -2.00
CA ILE A 38 5.06 -0.98 -2.92
C ILE A 38 5.43 -0.09 -4.10
N SER A 39 6.68 -0.21 -4.56
CA SER A 39 7.14 0.48 -5.77
C SER A 39 6.42 -0.04 -7.03
N ARG A 40 6.30 0.80 -8.06
CA ARG A 40 5.77 0.36 -9.37
C ARG A 40 6.64 -0.76 -9.95
N VAL A 41 6.00 -1.67 -10.67
CA VAL A 41 6.71 -2.68 -11.47
C VAL A 41 7.54 -1.95 -12.51
N PRO A 42 8.85 -2.21 -12.62
CA PRO A 42 9.65 -1.54 -13.63
C PRO A 42 9.20 -1.99 -15.02
N GLY A 43 9.14 -1.06 -15.97
CA GLY A 43 8.64 -1.35 -17.33
C GLY A 43 9.40 -2.49 -18.04
N TRP A 44 10.69 -2.66 -17.73
CA TRP A 44 11.52 -3.72 -18.29
C TRP A 44 11.11 -5.13 -17.84
N ALA A 45 10.32 -5.28 -16.76
CA ALA A 45 9.90 -6.59 -16.28
C ALA A 45 8.76 -7.20 -17.12
N TYR A 46 7.95 -6.40 -17.83
CA TYR A 46 6.80 -6.91 -18.60
C TYR A 46 7.16 -7.94 -19.68
N PRO A 47 8.27 -7.81 -20.43
CA PRO A 47 8.75 -8.86 -21.34
C PRO A 47 8.92 -10.24 -20.69
N LEU A 48 9.20 -10.34 -19.38
CA LEU A 48 9.34 -11.62 -18.69
C LEU A 48 8.03 -12.43 -18.63
N VAL A 49 6.88 -11.79 -18.88
CA VAL A 49 5.60 -12.50 -19.00
C VAL A 49 5.64 -13.53 -20.14
N LEU A 50 6.36 -13.22 -21.24
CA LEU A 50 6.55 -14.14 -22.37
C LEU A 50 7.39 -15.37 -21.99
N ALA A 51 8.33 -15.21 -21.06
CA ALA A 51 9.10 -16.33 -20.51
C ALA A 51 8.30 -17.17 -19.50
N GLY A 52 7.15 -16.67 -19.05
CA GLY A 52 6.22 -17.35 -18.15
C GLY A 52 5.76 -16.46 -17.00
N GLY A 53 4.47 -16.53 -16.68
CA GLY A 53 3.87 -15.73 -15.61
C GLY A 53 4.53 -15.96 -14.24
N VAL A 54 4.99 -17.18 -13.96
CA VAL A 54 5.69 -17.51 -12.69
C VAL A 54 7.03 -16.79 -12.60
N VAL A 55 7.85 -16.81 -13.66
CA VAL A 55 9.16 -16.13 -13.71
C VAL A 55 8.97 -14.63 -13.50
N PHE A 56 8.01 -14.04 -14.21
CA PHE A 56 7.62 -12.64 -14.03
C PHE A 56 7.28 -12.32 -12.56
N LEU A 57 6.42 -13.12 -11.93
CA LEU A 57 6.03 -12.89 -10.54
C LEU A 57 7.21 -12.97 -9.56
N ILE A 58 8.13 -13.92 -9.74
CA ILE A 58 9.33 -14.06 -8.91
C ILE A 58 10.20 -12.80 -9.03
N VAL A 59 10.53 -12.39 -10.25
CA VAL A 59 11.39 -11.22 -10.50
C VAL A 59 10.76 -9.94 -9.97
N VAL A 60 9.46 -9.74 -10.22
CA VAL A 60 8.73 -8.57 -9.72
C VAL A 60 8.76 -8.51 -8.20
N ARG A 61 8.51 -9.63 -7.51
CA ARG A 61 8.56 -9.67 -6.04
C ARG A 61 9.97 -9.45 -5.48
N ALA A 62 11.01 -9.89 -6.18
CA ALA A 62 12.39 -9.67 -5.77
C ALA A 62 12.84 -8.20 -5.92
N VAL A 63 12.37 -7.52 -6.96
CA VAL A 63 12.81 -6.14 -7.27
C VAL A 63 11.96 -5.09 -6.54
N GLN A 64 10.71 -5.41 -6.20
CA GLN A 64 9.82 -4.48 -5.51
C GLN A 64 10.35 -4.07 -4.14
N LYS A 65 10.45 -2.76 -3.93
CA LYS A 65 10.77 -2.19 -2.62
C LYS A 65 9.47 -1.94 -1.87
N GLU A 66 9.44 -2.37 -0.62
CA GLU A 66 8.29 -2.26 0.28
C GLU A 66 8.63 -1.31 1.43
N VAL A 67 7.77 -0.34 1.70
CA VAL A 67 7.80 0.48 2.92
C VAL A 67 6.59 0.10 3.76
N ARG A 68 6.83 -0.38 4.98
CA ARG A 68 5.76 -0.77 5.91
C ARG A 68 5.47 0.35 6.89
N ALA A 69 4.27 0.89 6.86
CA ALA A 69 3.75 1.75 7.92
C ALA A 69 3.07 0.89 8.99
N ALA A 70 3.52 0.99 10.24
CA ALA A 70 2.92 0.25 11.35
C ALA A 70 1.52 0.77 11.73
N ARG A 71 1.32 2.09 11.66
CA ARG A 71 0.12 2.79 12.15
C ARG A 71 -0.36 3.83 11.13
N TRP A 72 -0.93 3.38 10.01
CA TRP A 72 -1.44 4.28 8.98
C TRP A 72 -2.88 4.74 9.27
N PRO A 73 -3.21 6.04 9.15
CA PRO A 73 -4.53 6.59 9.48
C PRO A 73 -5.60 6.21 8.44
N PHE A 74 -6.73 5.69 8.91
CA PHE A 74 -7.91 5.41 8.08
C PHE A 74 -9.17 6.02 8.68
N CYS A 75 -9.98 6.69 7.85
CA CYS A 75 -11.28 7.22 8.26
C CYS A 75 -12.38 6.13 8.19
N PRO A 76 -13.55 6.34 8.83
CA PRO A 76 -14.68 5.41 8.77
C PRO A 76 -15.15 5.09 7.34
N ARG A 77 -15.10 6.08 6.44
CA ARG A 77 -15.50 5.92 5.03
C ARG A 77 -14.58 4.94 4.30
N CYS A 78 -13.27 5.05 4.48
CA CYS A 78 -12.30 4.10 3.93
C CYS A 78 -12.52 2.67 4.44
N SER A 79 -12.84 2.53 5.73
CA SER A 79 -13.13 1.22 6.32
C SER A 79 -14.39 0.59 5.73
N ARG A 80 -15.46 1.39 5.55
CA ARG A 80 -16.74 0.95 4.95
C ARG A 80 -16.58 0.58 3.48
N ASP A 81 -15.90 1.42 2.69
CA ASP A 81 -15.60 1.15 1.28
C ASP A 81 -14.80 -0.15 1.11
N ARG A 82 -13.80 -0.36 1.99
CA ARG A 82 -13.01 -1.59 2.00
C ARG A 82 -13.88 -2.80 2.31
N MET A 83 -14.70 -2.72 3.34
CA MET A 83 -15.59 -3.82 3.73
C MET A 83 -16.57 -4.16 2.61
N SER A 84 -17.20 -3.15 2.01
CA SER A 84 -18.12 -3.35 0.88
C SER A 84 -17.43 -4.05 -0.30
N ARG A 85 -16.23 -3.62 -0.70
CA ARG A 85 -15.48 -4.28 -1.77
C ARG A 85 -15.08 -5.71 -1.43
N MET A 86 -14.67 -5.97 -0.18
CA MET A 86 -14.32 -7.31 0.27
C MET A 86 -15.55 -8.24 0.24
N VAL A 87 -16.69 -7.78 0.74
CA VAL A 87 -17.95 -8.53 0.72
C VAL A 87 -18.40 -8.79 -0.73
N ILE A 88 -18.42 -7.77 -1.59
CA ILE A 88 -18.78 -7.92 -3.02
C ILE A 88 -17.87 -8.95 -3.70
N GLY A 89 -16.56 -8.85 -3.51
CA GLY A 89 -15.61 -9.79 -4.11
C GLY A 89 -15.81 -11.22 -3.64
N ILE A 90 -16.04 -11.42 -2.34
CA ILE A 90 -16.31 -12.75 -1.75
C ILE A 90 -17.64 -13.31 -2.26
N VAL A 91 -18.71 -12.50 -2.26
CA VAL A 91 -20.03 -12.94 -2.74
C VAL A 91 -19.97 -13.36 -4.21
N LEU A 92 -19.29 -12.59 -5.07
CA LEU A 92 -19.10 -12.96 -6.48
C LEU A 92 -18.30 -14.26 -6.63
N ALA A 93 -17.23 -14.42 -5.85
CA ALA A 93 -16.42 -15.64 -5.90
C ALA A 93 -17.21 -16.88 -5.44
N VAL A 94 -17.94 -16.77 -4.32
CA VAL A 94 -18.78 -17.85 -3.79
C VAL A 94 -19.92 -18.18 -4.75
N ALA A 95 -20.58 -17.17 -5.33
CA ALA A 95 -21.64 -17.39 -6.32
C ALA A 95 -21.11 -18.12 -7.56
N GLY A 96 -19.92 -17.75 -8.05
CA GLY A 96 -19.28 -18.45 -9.15
C GLY A 96 -18.95 -19.91 -8.82
N VAL A 97 -18.42 -20.19 -7.62
CA VAL A 97 -18.13 -21.56 -7.18
C VAL A 97 -19.42 -22.38 -7.00
N ALA A 98 -20.45 -21.80 -6.38
CA ALA A 98 -21.74 -22.46 -6.18
C ALA A 98 -22.51 -22.70 -7.49
N GLY A 99 -22.27 -21.90 -8.53
CA GLY A 99 -22.85 -22.10 -9.85
C GLY A 99 -22.28 -23.29 -10.62
N ILE A 100 -21.07 -23.76 -10.30
CA ILE A 100 -20.43 -24.89 -10.98
C ILE A 100 -21.26 -26.19 -10.89
N PRO A 101 -21.65 -26.69 -9.70
CA PRO A 101 -22.45 -27.90 -9.61
C PRO A 101 -23.81 -27.76 -10.32
N ILE A 102 -24.42 -26.56 -10.29
CA ILE A 102 -25.67 -26.30 -10.99
C ILE A 102 -25.48 -26.43 -12.51
N ALA A 103 -24.43 -25.82 -13.05
CA ALA A 103 -24.10 -25.90 -14.47
C ALA A 103 -23.76 -27.34 -14.91
N LEU A 104 -23.10 -28.12 -14.06
CA LEU A 104 -22.81 -29.54 -14.33
C LEU A 104 -24.06 -30.42 -14.27
N SER A 105 -24.96 -30.20 -13.31
CA SER A 105 -26.22 -30.95 -13.25
C SER A 105 -27.16 -30.64 -14.42
N ALA A 106 -27.07 -29.42 -14.97
CA ALA A 106 -27.88 -29.00 -16.11
C ALA A 106 -27.38 -29.58 -17.45
N SER A 107 -26.12 -30.01 -17.55
CA SER A 107 -25.59 -30.57 -18.80
C SER A 107 -26.11 -31.97 -19.13
N ASP A 108 -26.73 -32.67 -18.18
CA ASP A 108 -27.33 -33.99 -18.39
C ASP A 108 -28.75 -33.91 -19.00
N GLY A 109 -29.36 -32.71 -19.02
CA GLY A 109 -30.67 -32.44 -19.61
C GLY A 109 -30.54 -31.96 -21.07
N SER A 110 -31.27 -32.62 -21.97
CA SER A 110 -31.28 -32.39 -23.42
C SER A 110 -31.16 -30.92 -23.89
N VAL A 111 -30.13 -30.65 -24.69
CA VAL A 111 -29.89 -29.42 -25.47
C VAL A 111 -30.96 -29.26 -26.56
N ALA A 112 -32.12 -28.73 -26.23
CA ALA A 112 -33.18 -28.47 -27.22
C ALA A 112 -33.34 -26.98 -27.56
N ASP A 113 -33.06 -26.05 -26.65
CA ASP A 113 -33.42 -24.66 -26.84
C ASP A 113 -32.21 -23.74 -26.71
N GLY A 114 -31.56 -23.38 -27.83
CA GLY A 114 -30.76 -22.16 -28.11
C GLY A 114 -29.83 -21.54 -27.04
N THR A 115 -29.60 -22.23 -25.93
CA THR A 115 -28.93 -21.74 -24.74
C THR A 115 -27.44 -21.98 -24.91
N ALA A 116 -26.65 -21.05 -24.39
CA ALA A 116 -25.20 -21.14 -24.44
C ALA A 116 -24.77 -22.51 -23.89
N GLY A 117 -24.05 -23.28 -24.70
CA GLY A 117 -23.67 -24.65 -24.35
C GLY A 117 -22.93 -24.72 -23.00
N PRO A 118 -22.86 -25.91 -22.37
CA PRO A 118 -22.33 -26.07 -21.01
C PRO A 118 -20.92 -25.49 -20.83
N GLY A 119 -20.10 -25.50 -21.88
CA GLY A 119 -18.77 -24.88 -21.88
C GLY A 119 -18.81 -23.35 -21.70
N VAL A 120 -19.78 -22.64 -22.28
CA VAL A 120 -19.91 -21.17 -22.14
C VAL A 120 -20.35 -20.82 -20.72
N SER A 121 -21.31 -21.55 -20.16
CA SER A 121 -21.76 -21.37 -18.77
C SER A 121 -20.62 -21.57 -17.78
N LEU A 122 -19.81 -22.62 -17.96
CA LEU A 122 -18.64 -22.89 -17.12
C LEU A 122 -17.57 -21.79 -17.25
N LEU A 123 -17.31 -21.31 -18.47
CA LEU A 123 -16.40 -20.18 -18.69
C LEU A 123 -16.87 -18.91 -17.99
N LEU A 124 -18.17 -18.57 -18.08
CA LEU A 124 -18.74 -17.42 -17.39
C LEU A 124 -18.60 -17.52 -15.88
N LEU A 125 -18.81 -18.71 -15.30
CA LEU A 125 -18.61 -18.94 -13.86
C LEU A 125 -17.14 -18.78 -13.46
N ILE A 126 -16.19 -19.29 -14.24
CA ILE A 126 -14.75 -19.08 -14.00
C ILE A 126 -14.40 -17.59 -14.05
N VAL A 127 -14.90 -16.86 -15.05
CA VAL A 127 -14.71 -15.41 -15.16
C VAL A 127 -15.29 -14.70 -13.93
N LEU A 128 -16.47 -15.10 -13.47
CA LEU A 128 -17.10 -14.54 -12.27
C LEU A 128 -16.24 -14.77 -11.02
N ILE A 129 -15.69 -15.98 -10.85
CA ILE A 129 -14.75 -16.30 -9.75
C ILE A 129 -13.51 -15.42 -9.83
N MET A 130 -12.92 -15.28 -11.02
CA MET A 130 -11.73 -14.45 -11.24
C MET A 130 -12.00 -12.98 -10.92
N VAL A 131 -13.14 -12.43 -11.36
CA VAL A 131 -13.56 -11.06 -11.05
C VAL A 131 -13.76 -10.88 -9.55
N GLY A 132 -14.47 -11.79 -8.89
CA GLY A 132 -14.68 -11.78 -7.44
C GLY A 132 -13.34 -11.80 -6.67
N TYR A 133 -12.43 -12.69 -7.07
CA TYR A 133 -11.09 -12.79 -6.50
C TYR A 133 -10.28 -11.50 -6.68
N ILE A 134 -10.26 -10.92 -7.89
CA ILE A 134 -9.53 -9.67 -8.17
C ILE A 134 -10.09 -8.52 -7.33
N VAL A 135 -11.41 -8.41 -7.20
CA VAL A 135 -12.06 -7.39 -6.36
C VAL A 135 -11.69 -7.58 -4.89
N ALA A 136 -11.71 -8.83 -4.39
CA ALA A 136 -11.36 -9.16 -3.01
C ALA A 136 -9.87 -8.85 -2.69
N VAL A 137 -8.94 -9.25 -3.57
CA VAL A 137 -7.50 -8.98 -3.40
C VAL A 137 -7.20 -7.48 -3.48
N ARG A 138 -7.99 -6.71 -4.24
CA ARG A 138 -7.87 -5.25 -4.28
C ARG A 138 -8.44 -4.55 -3.04
N ALA A 139 -9.17 -5.23 -2.16
CA ALA A 139 -9.67 -4.68 -0.90
C ALA A 139 -8.64 -4.69 0.26
N THR A 140 -7.35 -4.57 -0.04
CA THR A 140 -6.27 -4.51 0.96
C THR A 140 -6.10 -3.09 1.51
N TRP A 141 -5.62 -2.95 2.75
CA TRP A 141 -5.33 -1.64 3.34
C TRP A 141 -4.29 -0.84 2.55
N SER A 142 -3.33 -1.54 1.90
CA SER A 142 -2.34 -0.96 1.00
C SER A 142 -2.96 -0.24 -0.20
N SER A 143 -4.00 -0.80 -0.84
CA SER A 143 -4.64 -0.16 -1.98
C SER A 143 -5.44 1.09 -1.57
N VAL A 144 -6.03 1.06 -0.37
CA VAL A 144 -6.80 2.17 0.18
C VAL A 144 -5.89 3.32 0.63
N ALA A 145 -4.69 3.02 1.12
CA ALA A 145 -3.71 4.02 1.53
C ALA A 145 -3.22 4.89 0.35
N GLY A 146 -3.21 4.35 -0.88
CA GLY A 146 -3.04 5.12 -2.11
C GLY A 146 -1.63 5.69 -2.36
N GLY A 147 -0.64 5.28 -1.57
CA GLY A 147 0.76 5.68 -1.71
C GLY A 147 1.55 4.76 -2.64
N ILE A 148 2.55 5.32 -3.31
CA ILE A 148 3.48 4.60 -4.18
C ILE A 148 4.89 4.90 -3.71
N THR A 149 5.68 3.87 -3.49
CA THR A 149 7.08 4.05 -3.12
C THR A 149 7.90 4.47 -4.33
N ILE A 150 8.65 5.56 -4.21
CA ILE A 150 9.55 6.10 -5.24
C ILE A 150 10.99 6.17 -4.71
N SER A 151 11.92 6.65 -5.55
CA SER A 151 13.32 6.92 -5.14
C SER A 151 13.99 5.71 -4.44
N LYS A 152 13.84 4.52 -5.04
CA LYS A 152 14.40 3.25 -4.52
C LYS A 152 13.94 2.86 -3.09
N GLY A 153 12.81 3.37 -2.61
CA GLY A 153 12.35 3.06 -1.25
C GLY A 153 12.46 4.21 -0.26
N GLN A 154 13.04 5.35 -0.66
CA GLN A 154 13.32 6.45 0.27
C GLN A 154 12.11 7.36 0.52
N GLU A 155 11.15 7.39 -0.40
CA GLU A 155 9.97 8.24 -0.29
C GLU A 155 8.71 7.48 -0.69
N VAL A 156 7.58 7.88 -0.09
CA VAL A 156 6.25 7.45 -0.49
C VAL A 156 5.52 8.66 -1.08
N ASP A 157 5.16 8.55 -2.35
CA ASP A 157 4.42 9.56 -3.10
C ASP A 157 2.92 9.27 -3.03
N PHE A 158 2.15 10.30 -2.70
CA PHE A 158 0.69 10.26 -2.62
C PHE A 158 0.09 11.18 -3.69
N PRO A 159 -0.04 10.72 -4.94
CA PRO A 159 -0.41 11.57 -6.07
C PRO A 159 -1.86 12.09 -6.00
N ARG A 160 -2.68 11.51 -5.13
CA ARG A 160 -4.10 11.86 -4.93
C ARG A 160 -4.42 12.06 -3.45
N ALA A 161 -3.52 12.74 -2.73
CA ALA A 161 -3.76 13.13 -1.36
C ALA A 161 -4.81 14.25 -1.27
N HIS A 162 -5.65 14.18 -0.24
CA HIS A 162 -6.58 15.23 0.12
C HIS A 162 -5.82 16.44 0.69
N GLU A 163 -6.30 17.66 0.45
CA GLU A 163 -5.63 18.90 0.87
C GLU A 163 -5.34 18.97 2.38
N ALA A 164 -6.29 18.56 3.24
CA ALA A 164 -6.08 18.46 4.69
C ALA A 164 -4.91 17.52 5.05
N PHE A 165 -4.78 16.39 4.35
CA PHE A 165 -3.66 15.47 4.55
C PHE A 165 -2.33 16.09 4.10
N VAL A 166 -2.35 16.81 2.97
CA VAL A 166 -1.17 17.53 2.47
C VAL A 166 -0.73 18.60 3.48
N ALA A 167 -1.67 19.38 4.01
CA ALA A 167 -1.39 20.42 4.99
C ALA A 167 -0.73 19.85 6.27
N GLU A 168 -1.29 18.78 6.84
CA GLU A 168 -0.70 18.10 8.00
C GLU A 168 0.65 17.46 7.69
N ALA A 169 0.81 16.85 6.50
CA ALA A 169 2.08 16.26 6.09
C ALA A 169 3.19 17.31 5.92
N VAL A 170 2.86 18.48 5.37
CA VAL A 170 3.80 19.62 5.25
C VAL A 170 4.15 20.15 6.64
N ALA A 171 3.16 20.37 7.51
CA ALA A 171 3.39 20.84 8.87
C ALA A 171 4.26 19.85 9.68
N ALA A 172 4.03 18.54 9.53
CA ALA A 172 4.84 17.51 10.16
C ALA A 172 6.28 17.49 9.64
N ARG A 173 6.49 17.77 8.35
CA ARG A 173 7.83 17.88 7.77
C ARG A 173 8.56 19.13 8.24
N GLU A 174 7.85 20.26 8.34
CA GLU A 174 8.42 21.50 8.86
C GLU A 174 8.81 21.37 10.34
N SER A 175 7.95 20.76 11.16
CA SER A 175 8.28 20.51 12.56
C SER A 175 9.50 19.58 12.67
N ALA A 176 9.53 18.50 11.90
CA ALA A 176 10.68 17.61 11.80
C ALA A 176 11.98 18.37 11.46
N ALA A 177 11.94 19.21 10.43
CA ALA A 177 13.09 20.02 10.03
C ALA A 177 13.56 20.95 11.17
N ARG A 178 12.64 21.58 11.91
CA ARG A 178 12.97 22.40 13.08
C ARG A 178 13.63 21.58 14.20
N TYR A 179 13.13 20.37 14.47
CA TYR A 179 13.74 19.48 15.46
C TYR A 179 15.18 19.11 15.08
N TYR A 180 15.43 18.77 13.82
CA TYR A 180 16.79 18.46 13.36
C TYR A 180 17.71 19.69 13.38
N ALA A 181 17.22 20.86 12.98
CA ALA A 181 18.00 22.10 13.03
C ALA A 181 18.39 22.47 14.47
N ALA A 182 17.45 22.39 15.42
CA ALA A 182 17.72 22.62 16.83
C ALA A 182 18.73 21.61 17.40
N GLN A 183 18.64 20.35 17.00
CA GLN A 183 19.59 19.31 17.42
C GLN A 183 21.00 19.56 16.86
N GLN A 184 21.11 20.02 15.61
CA GLN A 184 22.40 20.38 15.00
C GLN A 184 23.04 21.58 15.67
N GLN A 185 22.25 22.62 15.99
CA GLN A 185 22.74 23.78 16.75
C GLN A 185 23.21 23.36 18.14
N ALA A 186 22.41 22.57 18.86
CA ALA A 186 22.79 22.05 20.17
C ALA A 186 24.08 21.22 20.12
N TYR A 187 24.34 20.50 19.02
CA TYR A 187 25.59 19.77 18.82
C TYR A 187 26.78 20.70 18.49
N ALA A 188 26.56 21.73 17.68
CA ALA A 188 27.57 22.72 17.33
C ALA A 188 28.03 23.57 18.53
N ASP A 189 27.12 23.84 19.47
CA ASP A 189 27.40 24.63 20.67
C ASP A 189 28.14 23.83 21.76
N VAL A 190 28.32 22.52 21.60
CA VAL A 190 29.10 21.71 22.55
C VAL A 190 30.59 22.07 22.41
N PRO A 191 31.24 22.66 23.43
CA PRO A 191 32.64 23.06 23.31
C PRO A 191 33.51 21.82 23.09
N PRO A 192 34.59 21.89 22.27
CA PRO A 192 35.48 20.76 22.01
C PRO A 192 36.03 20.09 23.29
N GLN A 193 36.16 20.88 24.36
CA GLN A 193 36.68 20.45 25.66
C GLN A 193 35.69 19.56 26.43
N ALA A 194 34.39 19.64 26.13
CA ALA A 194 33.39 18.71 26.68
C ALA A 194 33.58 17.27 26.17
N TYR A 195 34.33 17.08 25.07
CA TYR A 195 34.73 15.75 24.59
C TYR A 195 36.05 15.28 25.18
N ALA A 196 36.82 16.14 25.88
CA ALA A 196 38.10 15.80 26.49
C ALA A 196 37.86 15.02 27.81
N GLY A 197 37.57 13.72 27.69
CA GLY A 197 37.37 12.83 28.84
C GLY A 197 36.33 11.74 28.63
N VAL A 198 35.54 11.84 27.55
CA VAL A 198 34.62 10.76 27.18
C VAL A 198 35.44 9.67 26.46
N PRO A 199 35.49 8.43 26.98
CA PRO A 199 36.30 7.38 26.38
C PRO A 199 35.79 7.09 24.96
N PRO A 200 36.68 6.77 23.99
CA PRO A 200 36.31 6.52 22.60
C PRO A 200 35.18 5.49 22.42
N GLN A 201 35.02 4.60 23.39
CA GLN A 201 34.03 3.53 23.39
C GLN A 201 32.60 4.03 23.63
N ALA A 202 32.42 5.22 24.23
CA ALA A 202 31.10 5.82 24.47
C ALA A 202 30.48 6.38 23.17
N TYR A 203 31.27 6.60 22.12
CA TYR A 203 30.76 7.09 20.82
C TYR A 203 30.28 5.98 19.89
N ALA A 204 30.51 4.69 20.23
CA ALA A 204 30.19 3.55 19.38
C ALA A 204 28.68 3.33 19.15
N GLY A 205 27.81 4.06 19.86
CA GLY A 205 26.35 4.02 19.70
C GLY A 205 25.74 5.26 19.05
N LEU A 206 26.52 6.29 18.70
CA LEU A 206 25.99 7.48 18.05
C LEU A 206 25.73 7.20 16.57
N PRO A 207 24.61 7.71 16.01
CA PRO A 207 24.31 7.52 14.59
C PRO A 207 25.44 8.10 13.75
N PRO A 208 25.84 7.43 12.65
CA PRO A 208 26.89 7.92 11.76
C PRO A 208 26.53 9.32 11.27
N GLN A 209 27.48 10.25 11.37
CA GLN A 209 27.32 11.58 10.80
C GLN A 209 27.24 11.44 9.27
N ALA A 210 26.19 12.01 8.69
CA ALA A 210 25.90 11.96 7.26
C ALA A 210 26.63 13.05 6.49
#